data_AF-A0A2S2BSL8-F1
#
_entry.id   AF-A0A2S2BSL8-F1
#
_cell.length_a   1.000
_cell.length_b   1.000
_cell.length_c   1.000
_cell.angle_alpha   90.00
_cell.angle_beta   90.00
_cell.angle_gamma   90.00
#
_symmetry.space_group_name_H-M   'P 1'
#
loop_
_entity.id
_entity.type
_entity.pdbx_description
1 polymer ?
#
loop_
_entity_poly.entity_id
_entity_poly.type
_entity_poly.pdbx_seq_one_letter_code
_entity_poly.pdbx_strand_id
1 'polypeptide(L)' 'MDQHNFEVELPSDTSFESAEEHVLQEIVGPRMLREGKDGYADLHVDTKVESRKPGISIFAGSYKL' A
#
# COMPACT_ATOMS: atom_id res chain seq x y z
N MET A 1 0.05 -15.42 -10.01
CA MET A 1 -0.10 -14.28 -9.10
C MET A 1 0.31 -13.05 -9.87
N ASP A 2 -0.62 -12.13 -10.02
CA ASP A 2 -0.40 -10.86 -10.71
C ASP A 2 0.23 -9.88 -9.72
N GLN A 3 1.28 -9.19 -10.16
CA GLN A 3 1.92 -8.16 -9.36
C GLN A 3 1.29 -6.81 -9.66
N HIS A 4 0.92 -6.10 -8.60
CA HIS A 4 0.38 -4.76 -8.66
C HIS A 4 1.27 -3.81 -7.88
N ASN A 5 1.49 -2.62 -8.43
CA ASN A 5 2.24 -1.56 -7.76
C ASN A 5 1.25 -0.51 -7.24
N PHE A 6 1.62 0.16 -6.15
CA PHE A 6 0.83 1.25 -5.59
C PHE A 6 1.74 2.37 -5.10
N GLU A 7 1.16 3.56 -5.03
CA GLU A 7 1.73 4.74 -4.39
C GLU A 7 0.63 5.40 -3.57
N VAL A 8 0.92 5.71 -2.31
CA VAL A 8 -0.03 6.37 -1.40
C VAL A 8 0.66 7.53 -0.67
N GLU A 9 -0.03 8.67 -0.63
CA GLU A 9 0.41 9.83 0.15
C GLU A 9 -0.13 9.70 1.57
N LEU A 10 0.77 9.51 2.55
CA LEU A 10 0.42 9.42 3.97
C LEU A 10 1.21 10.45 4.78
N PRO A 11 0.73 10.82 5.98
CA PRO A 11 1.50 11.68 6.88
C PRO A 11 2.93 11.17 7.10
N SER A 12 3.92 12.06 7.13
CA SER A 12 5.34 11.66 7.23
C SER A 12 5.69 10.95 8.54
N ASP A 13 4.88 11.10 9.58
CA ASP A 13 4.99 10.38 10.85
C ASP A 13 4.47 8.92 10.77
N THR A 14 3.80 8.55 9.68
CA THR A 14 3.32 7.18 9.45
C THR A 14 4.50 6.20 9.37
N SER A 15 4.38 5.08 10.10
CA SER A 15 5.32 3.97 10.05
C SER A 15 5.05 3.09 8.81
N PHE A 16 6.01 2.25 8.44
CA PHE A 16 5.81 1.30 7.33
C PHE A 16 4.67 0.31 7.63
N GLU A 17 4.55 -0.17 8.86
CA GLU A 17 3.48 -1.08 9.29
C GLU A 17 2.09 -0.42 9.14
N SER A 18 1.92 0.81 9.61
CA SER A 18 0.65 1.52 9.45
C SER A 18 0.35 1.87 7.98
N ALA A 19 1.39 2.12 7.17
CA ALA A 19 1.21 2.31 5.73
C ALA A 19 0.76 1.00 5.05
N GLU A 20 1.33 -0.14 5.44
CA GLU A 20 0.91 -1.46 4.96
C GLU A 20 -0.54 -1.77 5.34
N GLU A 21 -0.95 -1.55 6.59
CA GLU A 21 -2.34 -1.71 7.02
C GLU A 21 -3.30 -0.82 6.22
N HIS A 22 -2.92 0.44 6.01
CA HIS A 22 -3.73 1.37 5.23
C HIS A 22 -3.89 0.91 3.78
N VAL A 23 -2.79 0.48 3.14
CA VAL A 23 -2.81 -0.06 1.77
C VAL A 23 -3.61 -1.35 1.70
N LEU A 24 -3.47 -2.23 2.70
CA LEU A 24 -4.22 -3.48 2.77
C LEU A 24 -5.73 -3.20 2.80
N GLN A 25 -6.18 -2.25 3.62
CA GLN A 25 -7.60 -1.92 3.79
C GLN A 25 -8.19 -1.13 2.62
N GLU A 26 -7.47 -0.13 2.09
CA GLU A 26 -8.01 0.81 1.11
C GLU A 26 -7.73 0.39 -0.34
N ILE A 27 -6.67 -0.38 -0.60
CA ILE A 27 -6.23 -0.73 -1.96
C ILE A 27 -6.37 -2.23 -2.21
N VAL A 28 -5.73 -3.06 -1.38
CA VAL A 28 -5.62 -4.51 -1.63
C VAL A 28 -6.93 -5.22 -1.36
N GLY A 29 -7.56 -5.00 -0.21
CA GLY A 29 -8.82 -5.64 0.20
C GLY A 29 -9.96 -5.42 -0.79
N PRO A 30 -10.24 -4.18 -1.21
CA PRO A 30 -11.24 -3.90 -2.23
C PRO A 30 -10.94 -4.57 -3.57
N ARG A 31 -9.66 -4.79 -3.91
CA ARG A 31 -9.26 -5.47 -5.13
C ARG A 31 -9.39 -6.98 -5.03
N MET A 32 -8.98 -7.57 -3.90
CA MET A 32 -9.20 -8.98 -3.56
C MET A 32 -10.67 -9.36 -3.71
N LEU A 33 -11.57 -8.54 -3.16
CA LEU A 33 -13.02 -8.72 -3.28
C LEU A 33 -13.50 -8.66 -4.74
N ARG A 34 -12.97 -7.75 -5.56
CA ARG A 34 -13.32 -7.64 -6.99
C ARG A 34 -12.81 -8.82 -7.81
N GLU A 35 -11.62 -9.33 -7.51
CA GLU A 35 -11.00 -10.46 -8.21
C GLU A 35 -11.47 -11.82 -7.67
N GLY A 36 -12.25 -11.85 -6.59
CA GLY A 36 -12.69 -13.09 -5.94
C GLY A 36 -11.55 -13.86 -5.26
N LYS A 37 -10.47 -13.16 -4.90
CA LYS A 37 -9.28 -13.73 -4.28
C LYS A 37 -9.30 -13.42 -2.77
N ASP A 38 -9.94 -14.27 -1.98
CA ASP A 38 -10.12 -14.08 -0.52
C ASP A 38 -8.99 -14.67 0.36
N GLY A 39 -7.93 -15.21 -0.24
CA GLY A 39 -6.99 -16.09 0.47
C GLY A 39 -5.75 -15.42 1.05
N TYR A 40 -5.06 -14.59 0.26
CA TYR A 40 -3.74 -14.05 0.61
C TYR A 40 -3.32 -12.95 -0.36
N ALA A 41 -2.74 -11.88 0.16
CA ALA A 41 -2.01 -10.88 -0.62
C ALA A 41 -0.60 -10.75 -0.06
N ASP A 42 0.41 -10.90 -0.91
CA ASP A 42 1.81 -10.68 -0.55
C ASP A 42 2.11 -9.19 -0.71
N LEU A 43 1.75 -8.37 0.29
CA LEU A 43 1.93 -6.92 0.30
C LEU A 43 3.30 -6.55 0.86
N HIS A 44 4.01 -5.65 0.18
CA HIS A 44 5.26 -5.09 0.66
C HIS A 44 5.36 -3.59 0.35
N VAL A 45 5.69 -2.78 1.36
CA VAL A 45 6.03 -1.36 1.18
C VAL A 45 7.55 -1.20 1.24
N ASP A 46 8.17 -1.00 0.08
CA ASP A 46 9.63 -0.91 -0.05
C ASP A 46 10.17 0.51 0.16
N THR A 47 9.37 1.53 -0.14
CA THR A 47 9.87 2.89 -0.34
C THR A 47 9.04 3.91 0.42
N LYS A 48 9.74 4.83 1.10
CA LYS A 48 9.18 6.05 1.69
C LYS A 48 9.98 7.25 1.18
N VAL A 49 9.32 8.15 0.46
CA VAL A 49 9.92 9.39 -0.06
C VAL A 49 9.18 10.59 0.50
N GLU A 50 9.87 11.67 0.86
CA GLU A 50 9.16 12.91 1.21
C GLU A 50 8.38 13.45 0.01
N SER A 51 7.10 13.76 0.21
CA SER A 51 6.27 14.42 -0.79
C SER A 51 6.68 15.89 -0.92
N ARG A 52 6.27 16.52 -2.02
CA ARG A 52 6.37 17.98 -2.18
C ARG A 52 5.50 18.74 -1.18
N LYS A 53 4.53 18.07 -0.55
CA LYS A 53 3.67 18.63 0.47
C LYS A 53 4.35 18.52 1.84
N PRO A 54 4.45 19.61 2.62
CA PRO A 54 5.05 19.56 3.94
C PRO A 54 4.27 18.61 4.85
N GLY A 55 4.98 17.71 5.54
CA GLY A 55 4.39 16.74 6.46
C GLY A 55 3.75 15.51 5.81
N ILE A 56 3.94 15.30 4.50
CA ILE A 56 3.46 14.11 3.78
C ILE A 56 4.64 13.35 3.18
N SER A 57 4.58 12.02 3.27
CA SER A 57 5.48 11.09 2.59
C SER A 57 4.69 10.24 1.59
N ILE A 58 5.32 9.94 0.46
CA ILE A 58 4.83 8.99 -0.52
C ILE A 58 5.38 7.62 -0.14
N PHE A 59 4.49 6.69 0.17
CA PHE A 59 4.82 5.29 0.36
C PHE A 59 4.53 4.54 -0.93
N ALA A 60 5.52 3.82 -1.44
CA ALA A 60 5.40 3.03 -2.65
C ALA A 60 5.83 1.60 -2.39
N GLY A 61 5.16 0.68 -3.08
CA GLY A 61 5.39 -0.74 -2.91
C GLY A 61 4.66 -1.57 -3.95
N SER A 62 4.63 -2.87 -3.70
CA SER A 62 3.91 -3.80 -4.55
C SER A 62 3.18 -4.85 -3.74
N TYR A 63 2.14 -5.43 -4.32
CA TYR A 63 1.50 -6.61 -3.78
C TYR A 63 1.20 -7.63 -4.87
N LYS A 64 1.14 -8.91 -4.48
CA LYS A 64 0.75 -10.00 -5.38
C LYS A 64 -0.58 -10.61 -4.97
N LEU A 65 -1.47 -10.78 -5.96
CA LEU A 65 -2.75 -11.47 -5.84
C LEU A 65 -2.81 -12.69 -6.76
#